data_AF-A0A355KUG1-F1
#
_entry.id   AF-A0A355KUG1-F1
#
_cell.length_a   1.000
_cell.length_b   1.000
_cell.length_c   1.000
_cell.angle_alpha   90.00
_cell.angle_beta   90.00
_cell.angle_gamma   90.00
#
_symmetry.space_group_name_H-M   'P 1'
#
loop_
_entity.id
_entity.type
_entity.pdbx_description
1 polymer ?
#
loop_
_entity_poly.entity_id
_entity_poly.type
_entity_poly.pdbx_seq_one_letter_code
_entity_poly.pdbx_strand_id
1 'polypeptide(L)'
;MQLIRDVLNLNPILTVALLAWFVAQVLKTLINFILLGKFQLERMWGDGGMPSAHSATVCAMVIATARSEGFGSAIFAVAAVVAIITMHDAMGVRRETGEQAKVLNKMIEQWIDVTEKNAPFLQNMHLKEMVG
;
A
#
# COMPACT_ATOMS: atom_id res chain seq x y z
N MET A 1 32.16 -4.87 8.08
CA MET A 1 31.57 -4.27 6.85
C MET A 1 31.57 -5.23 5.65
N GLN A 2 32.36 -6.33 5.67
CA GLN A 2 32.26 -7.44 4.70
C GLN A 2 31.02 -8.30 4.92
N LEU A 3 30.74 -8.72 6.16
CA LEU A 3 29.56 -9.54 6.50
C LEU A 3 28.22 -8.98 5.96
N ILE A 4 28.02 -7.65 6.04
CA ILE A 4 26.82 -6.99 5.52
C ILE A 4 26.77 -7.07 3.99
N ARG A 5 27.91 -6.87 3.30
CA ARG A 5 27.97 -7.01 1.84
C ARG A 5 27.75 -8.45 1.42
N ASP A 6 28.30 -9.41 2.16
CA ASP A 6 28.19 -10.83 1.84
C ASP A 6 26.76 -11.32 2.01
N VAL A 7 26.07 -10.92 3.09
CA VAL A 7 24.64 -11.22 3.30
C VAL A 7 23.75 -10.57 2.23
N LEU A 8 24.02 -9.31 1.87
CA LEU A 8 23.23 -8.59 0.86
C LEU A 8 23.46 -9.13 -0.57
N ASN A 9 24.60 -9.75 -0.85
CA ASN A 9 24.94 -10.29 -2.18
C ASN A 9 24.56 -11.77 -2.38
N LEU A 10 24.04 -12.47 -1.38
CA LEU A 10 23.59 -13.86 -1.52
C LEU A 10 22.51 -14.03 -2.60
N ASN A 11 21.56 -13.10 -2.66
CA ASN A 11 20.58 -13.01 -3.74
C ASN A 11 20.22 -11.54 -4.01
N PRO A 12 20.85 -10.91 -5.01
CA PRO A 12 20.70 -9.48 -5.24
C PRO A 12 19.27 -9.09 -5.62
N ILE A 13 18.53 -9.97 -6.30
CA ILE A 13 17.13 -9.73 -6.68
C ILE A 13 16.26 -9.67 -5.41
N LEU A 14 16.40 -10.65 -4.53
CA LEU A 14 15.66 -10.70 -3.27
C LEU A 14 16.01 -9.54 -2.35
N THR A 15 17.30 -9.22 -2.22
CA THR A 15 17.78 -8.11 -1.39
C THR A 15 17.18 -6.78 -1.84
N VAL A 16 17.19 -6.49 -3.14
CA VAL A 16 16.62 -5.25 -3.69
C VAL A 16 15.11 -5.18 -3.48
N ALA A 17 14.39 -6.30 -3.66
CA ALA A 17 12.95 -6.38 -3.42
C ALA A 17 12.59 -6.11 -1.95
N LEU A 18 13.29 -6.74 -1.00
CA LEU A 18 13.08 -6.54 0.45
C LEU A 18 13.47 -5.14 0.90
N LEU A 19 14.52 -4.56 0.33
CA LEU A 19 14.92 -3.20 0.65
C LEU A 19 13.90 -2.18 0.13
N ALA A 20 13.34 -2.39 -1.07
CA ALA A 20 12.27 -1.56 -1.60
C ALA A 20 10.99 -1.65 -0.76
N TRP A 21 10.63 -2.86 -0.31
CA TRP A 21 9.54 -3.07 0.65
C TRP A 21 9.75 -2.27 1.93
N PHE A 22 10.94 -2.40 2.54
CA PHE A 22 11.27 -1.73 3.78
C PHE A 22 11.22 -0.21 3.64
N VAL A 23 11.80 0.34 2.56
CA VAL A 23 11.75 1.78 2.27
C VAL A 23 10.31 2.28 2.11
N ALA A 24 9.46 1.53 1.39
CA ALA A 24 8.06 1.89 1.23
C ALA A 24 7.32 1.90 2.58
N GLN A 25 7.61 0.95 3.47
CA GLN A 25 7.01 0.88 4.80
C GLN A 25 7.45 2.02 5.71
N VAL A 26 8.74 2.38 5.67
CA VAL A 26 9.28 3.53 6.41
C VAL A 26 8.65 4.83 5.91
N LEU A 27 8.59 5.03 4.59
CA LEU A 27 7.95 6.21 3.99
C LEU A 27 6.48 6.32 4.39
N LYS A 28 5.73 5.21 4.31
CA LYS A 28 4.33 5.18 4.74
C LYS A 28 4.18 5.61 6.20
N THR A 29 5.06 5.12 7.07
CA THR A 29 5.05 5.45 8.50
C THR A 29 5.32 6.93 8.73
N LEU A 30 6.32 7.49 8.04
CA LEU A 30 6.67 8.91 8.14
C LEU A 30 5.55 9.82 7.61
N ILE A 31 4.98 9.48 6.45
CA ILE A 31 3.88 10.23 5.83
C ILE A 31 2.65 10.24 6.75
N ASN A 32 2.27 9.07 7.28
CA ASN A 32 1.16 8.97 8.23
C ASN A 32 1.42 9.78 9.52
N PHE A 33 2.65 9.74 10.04
CA PHE A 33 3.02 10.50 11.22
C PHE A 33 2.89 12.02 11.00
N ILE A 34 3.34 12.52 9.85
CA ILE A 34 3.26 13.95 9.50
C ILE A 34 1.79 14.37 9.27
N LEU A 35 1.01 13.57 8.54
CA LEU A 35 -0.38 13.91 8.19
C LEU A 35 -1.34 13.85 9.38
N LEU A 36 -1.16 12.90 10.30
CA LEU A 36 -2.09 12.66 11.41
C LEU A 36 -1.62 13.27 12.73
N GLY A 37 -0.34 13.66 12.83
CA GLY A 37 0.26 14.19 14.06
C GLY A 37 0.25 13.22 15.25
N LYS A 38 -0.13 11.96 15.02
CA LYS A 38 -0.24 10.89 16.01
C LYS A 38 0.48 9.66 15.49
N PHE A 39 1.35 9.09 16.32
CA PHE A 39 2.04 7.84 16.00
C PHE A 39 1.07 6.68 16.20
N GLN A 40 0.45 6.20 15.12
CA GLN A 40 -0.44 5.02 15.14
C GLN A 40 0.33 3.81 14.59
N LEU A 41 0.95 3.05 15.49
CA LEU A 41 1.67 1.80 15.16
C LEU A 41 0.78 0.78 14.43
N GLU A 42 -0.53 0.77 14.71
CA GLU A 42 -1.49 -0.10 14.02
C GLU A 42 -1.58 0.17 12.51
N ARG A 43 -1.31 1.41 12.07
CA ARG A 43 -1.23 1.74 10.64
C ARG A 43 0.09 1.31 9.99
N MET A 44 1.09 0.91 10.78
CA MET A 44 2.33 0.37 10.24
C MET A 44 2.16 -1.06 9.74
N TRP A 45 1.19 -1.82 10.25
CA TRP A 45 0.91 -3.21 9.82
C TRP A 45 -0.45 -3.38 9.16
N GLY A 46 -1.29 -2.34 9.14
CA GLY A 46 -2.57 -2.35 8.43
C GLY A 46 -2.42 -2.30 6.91
N ASP A 47 -3.26 -3.06 6.21
CA ASP A 47 -3.42 -3.00 4.75
C ASP A 47 -4.14 -1.70 4.36
N GLY A 48 -3.37 -0.66 4.06
CA GLY A 48 -3.89 0.65 3.61
C GLY A 48 -2.81 1.73 3.51
N GLY A 49 -3.12 2.81 2.78
CA GLY A 49 -2.28 4.02 2.66
C GLY A 49 -1.14 3.95 1.63
N MET A 50 -0.64 5.14 1.28
CA MET A 50 0.42 5.35 0.29
C MET A 50 1.79 5.63 0.95
N PRO A 51 2.92 5.18 0.37
CA PRO A 51 3.06 4.39 -0.86
C PRO A 51 2.78 2.88 -0.68
N SER A 52 2.50 2.19 -1.78
CA SER A 52 2.21 0.75 -1.82
C SER A 52 3.47 -0.10 -1.67
N ALA A 53 3.63 -0.79 -0.53
CA ALA A 53 4.77 -1.68 -0.30
C ALA A 53 4.81 -2.84 -1.30
N HIS A 54 3.68 -3.53 -1.52
CA HIS A 54 3.56 -4.62 -2.50
C HIS A 54 4.00 -4.20 -3.91
N SER A 55 3.56 -3.03 -4.37
CA SER A 55 3.92 -2.51 -5.69
C SER A 55 5.40 -2.14 -5.76
N ALA A 56 5.96 -1.52 -4.72
CA ALA A 56 7.38 -1.19 -4.64
C ALA A 56 8.26 -2.46 -4.69
N THR A 57 7.89 -3.51 -3.97
CA THR A 57 8.59 -4.80 -3.95
C THR A 57 8.66 -5.44 -5.33
N VAL A 58 7.51 -5.59 -6.00
CA VAL A 58 7.47 -6.30 -7.29
C VAL A 58 8.11 -5.49 -8.41
N CYS A 59 7.98 -4.16 -8.41
CA CYS A 59 8.68 -3.30 -9.37
C CYS A 59 10.20 -3.39 -9.20
N ALA A 60 10.69 -3.34 -7.95
CA ALA A 60 12.11 -3.48 -7.67
C ALA A 60 12.65 -4.87 -8.07
N MET A 61 11.87 -5.92 -7.83
CA MET A 61 12.19 -7.29 -8.24
C MET A 61 12.30 -7.41 -9.77
N VAL A 62 11.37 -6.83 -10.53
CA VAL A 62 11.41 -6.85 -12.00
C VAL A 62 12.65 -6.13 -12.54
N ILE A 63 12.95 -4.94 -12.02
CA ILE A 63 14.13 -4.15 -12.42
C ILE A 63 15.42 -4.91 -12.09
N ALA A 64 15.51 -5.49 -10.88
CA ALA A 64 16.66 -6.27 -10.48
C ALA A 64 16.84 -7.51 -11.36
N THR A 65 15.75 -8.22 -11.66
CA THR A 65 15.77 -9.40 -12.54
C THR A 65 16.16 -9.03 -13.96
N ALA A 66 15.63 -7.93 -14.50
CA ALA A 66 15.99 -7.43 -15.83
C ALA A 66 17.49 -7.09 -15.92
N ARG A 67 18.06 -6.53 -14.84
CA ARG A 67 19.47 -6.18 -14.77
C ARG A 67 20.38 -7.40 -14.57
N SER A 68 19.96 -8.37 -13.77
CA SER A 68 20.77 -9.55 -13.42
C SER A 68 20.69 -10.66 -14.47
N GLU A 69 19.49 -10.97 -14.96
CA GLU A 69 19.21 -12.11 -15.85
C GLU A 69 18.91 -11.68 -17.30
N GLY A 70 18.66 -10.38 -17.53
CA GLY A 70 18.30 -9.85 -18.83
C GLY A 70 16.81 -10.00 -19.16
N PHE A 71 16.33 -9.15 -20.07
CA PHE A 71 14.93 -9.10 -20.52
C PHE A 71 14.45 -10.36 -21.26
N GLY A 72 15.37 -11.12 -21.85
CA GLY A 72 15.04 -12.37 -22.56
C GLY A 72 14.94 -13.61 -21.67
N SER A 73 15.20 -13.48 -20.37
CA SER A 73 15.21 -14.61 -19.45
C SER A 73 13.79 -15.06 -19.05
N ALA A 74 13.62 -16.36 -18.84
CA ALA A 74 12.38 -16.91 -18.29
C ALA A 74 12.07 -16.33 -16.89
N ILE A 75 13.11 -16.03 -16.09
CA ILE A 75 12.97 -15.45 -14.75
C ILE A 75 12.40 -14.03 -14.85
N PHE A 76 12.87 -13.22 -15.80
CA PHE A 76 12.29 -11.90 -16.05
C PHE A 76 10.81 -11.97 -16.46
N ALA A 77 10.45 -12.90 -17.36
CA ALA A 77 9.06 -13.09 -17.76
C ALA A 77 8.16 -13.44 -16.57
N VAL A 78 8.59 -14.37 -15.71
CA VAL A 78 7.86 -14.72 -14.48
C VAL A 78 7.76 -13.52 -13.53
N ALA A 79 8.87 -12.80 -13.29
CA ALA A 79 8.87 -11.64 -12.41
C ALA A 79 7.92 -10.53 -12.92
N ALA A 80 7.89 -10.28 -14.23
CA ALA A 80 7.01 -9.30 -14.85
C ALA A 80 5.53 -9.67 -14.72
N VAL A 81 5.18 -10.93 -14.97
CA VAL A 81 3.79 -11.42 -14.81
C VAL A 81 3.35 -11.32 -13.35
N VAL A 82 4.20 -11.74 -12.41
CA VAL A 82 3.92 -11.61 -10.97
C VAL A 82 3.70 -10.14 -10.60
N ALA A 83 4.55 -9.24 -11.09
CA ALA A 83 4.39 -7.81 -10.81
C ALA A 83 3.07 -7.25 -11.33
N ILE A 84 2.65 -7.62 -12.55
CA ILE A 84 1.37 -7.20 -13.12
C ILE A 84 0.20 -7.70 -12.26
N ILE A 85 0.19 -8.99 -11.89
CA ILE A 85 -0.88 -9.57 -11.07
C ILE A 85 -0.95 -8.88 -9.71
N THR A 86 0.17 -8.74 -9.01
CA THR A 86 0.22 -8.10 -7.69
C THR A 86 -0.22 -6.63 -7.75
N MET A 87 0.21 -5.88 -8.78
CA MET A 87 -0.23 -4.49 -8.95
C MET A 87 -1.73 -4.40 -9.29
N HIS A 88 -2.25 -5.31 -10.11
CA HIS A 88 -3.67 -5.34 -10.45
C HIS A 88 -4.54 -5.66 -9.23
N ASP A 89 -4.16 -6.68 -8.45
CA ASP A 89 -4.87 -7.08 -7.24
C ASP A 89 -4.87 -5.97 -6.18
N ALA A 90 -3.70 -5.38 -5.93
CA ALA A 90 -3.56 -4.25 -5.00
C ALA A 90 -4.33 -2.98 -5.45
N MET A 91 -4.65 -2.85 -6.74
CA MET A 91 -5.45 -1.76 -7.28
C MET A 91 -6.95 -2.09 -7.21
N GLY A 92 -7.32 -3.35 -7.47
CA GLY A 92 -8.69 -3.85 -7.35
C GLY A 92 -9.20 -3.72 -5.91
N VAL A 93 -8.45 -4.21 -4.93
CA VAL A 93 -8.82 -4.10 -3.51
C VAL A 93 -8.97 -2.64 -3.06
N ARG A 94 -8.10 -1.74 -3.52
CA ARG A 94 -8.20 -0.30 -3.23
C ARG A 94 -9.46 0.31 -3.83
N ARG A 95 -9.78 -0.04 -5.08
CA ARG A 95 -10.98 0.46 -5.77
C ARG A 95 -12.25 -0.01 -5.08
N GLU A 96 -12.36 -1.30 -4.78
CA GLU A 96 -13.55 -1.85 -4.13
C GLU A 96 -13.76 -1.28 -2.73
N THR A 97 -12.69 -1.19 -1.93
CA THR A 97 -12.78 -0.59 -0.58
C THR A 97 -13.18 0.90 -0.65
N GLY A 98 -12.67 1.64 -1.64
CA GLY A 98 -13.04 3.04 -1.85
C GLY A 98 -14.50 3.22 -2.29
N GLU A 99 -14.99 2.37 -3.20
CA GLU A 99 -16.41 2.39 -3.58
C GLU A 99 -17.33 1.99 -2.41
N GLN A 100 -16.95 0.98 -1.62
CA GLN A 100 -17.69 0.62 -0.40
C GLN A 100 -17.73 1.78 0.61
N ALA A 101 -16.60 2.46 0.84
CA ALA A 101 -16.54 3.63 1.72
C ALA A 101 -17.45 4.77 1.24
N LYS A 102 -17.51 5.04 -0.08
CA LYS A 102 -18.41 6.03 -0.66
C LYS A 102 -19.88 5.66 -0.46
N VAL A 103 -20.25 4.40 -0.67
CA VAL A 103 -21.63 3.93 -0.45
C VAL A 103 -22.00 4.04 1.02
N LEU A 104 -21.11 3.64 1.93
CA LEU A 104 -21.33 3.75 3.37
C LEU A 104 -21.50 5.21 3.81
N ASN A 105 -20.67 6.12 3.30
CA ASN A 105 -20.78 7.55 3.59
C ASN A 105 -22.12 8.12 3.13
N LYS A 106 -22.62 7.72 1.95
CA LYS A 106 -23.95 8.13 1.47
C LYS A 106 -25.09 7.59 2.33
N MET A 107 -25.00 6.34 2.78
CA MET A 107 -26.00 5.75 3.68
C MET A 107 -26.03 6.47 5.03
N ILE A 108 -24.86 6.83 5.58
CA ILE A 108 -24.76 7.59 6.82
C ILE A 108 -25.33 9.00 6.64
N GLU A 109 -25.00 9.69 5.55
CA GLU A 109 -25.53 11.03 5.24
C GLU A 109 -27.06 11.01 5.12
N GLN A 110 -27.62 10.05 4.37
CA GLN A 110 -29.08 9.88 4.28
C GLN A 110 -29.72 9.54 5.63
N TRP A 111 -29.06 8.71 6.44
CA TRP A 111 -29.56 8.35 7.77
C TRP A 111 -29.51 9.54 8.73
N ILE A 112 -28.45 10.35 8.66
CA ILE A 112 -28.34 11.62 9.39
C ILE A 112 -29.44 12.58 8.91
N ASP A 113 -29.66 12.79 7.61
CA ASP A 113 -30.74 13.65 7.10
C ASP A 113 -32.14 13.22 7.60
N VAL A 114 -32.40 11.91 7.65
CA VAL A 114 -33.64 11.35 8.20
C VAL A 114 -33.73 11.54 9.72
N THR A 115 -32.59 11.45 10.41
CA THR A 115 -32.50 11.61 11.87
C THR A 115 -32.42 13.07 12.29
N GLU A 116 -31.94 13.99 11.46
CA GLU A 116 -31.80 15.43 11.71
C GLU A 116 -33.18 16.12 11.66
N LYS A 117 -34.15 15.52 10.96
CA LYS A 117 -35.58 15.78 11.18
C LYS A 117 -36.06 15.47 12.60
N ASN A 118 -35.31 14.71 13.41
CA ASN A 118 -35.68 14.23 14.74
C ASN A 118 -34.63 14.48 15.87
N ALA A 119 -33.37 14.84 15.61
CA ALA A 119 -32.33 15.06 16.64
C ALA A 119 -31.10 15.85 16.12
N PRO A 120 -30.86 17.10 16.58
CA PRO A 120 -29.85 18.03 16.03
C PRO A 120 -28.38 17.82 16.47
N PHE A 121 -28.03 16.67 17.05
CA PHE A 121 -26.67 16.45 17.63
C PHE A 121 -25.66 15.79 16.66
N LEU A 122 -26.10 15.26 15.51
CA LEU A 122 -25.26 14.41 14.64
C LEU A 122 -24.46 15.16 13.56
N GLN A 123 -24.47 16.49 13.59
CA GLN A 123 -24.07 17.38 12.49
C GLN A 123 -22.59 17.31 12.03
N ASN A 124 -21.72 16.49 12.65
CA ASN A 124 -20.27 16.56 12.46
C ASN A 124 -19.54 15.21 12.26
N MET A 125 -20.24 14.10 11.99
CA MET A 125 -19.56 12.80 11.77
C MET A 125 -19.28 12.54 10.28
N HIS A 126 -18.19 13.09 9.76
CA HIS A 126 -17.61 12.62 8.49
C HIS A 126 -16.58 11.51 8.74
N LEU A 127 -16.82 10.32 8.19
CA LEU A 127 -15.82 9.25 8.20
C LEU A 127 -14.73 9.56 7.17
N LYS A 128 -13.49 9.74 7.65
CA LYS A 128 -12.32 9.87 6.76
C LYS A 128 -12.02 8.53 6.09
N GLU A 129 -11.96 8.54 4.77
CA GLU A 129 -11.46 7.42 3.96
C GLU A 129 -9.99 7.16 4.33
N MET A 130 -9.68 5.94 4.78
CA MET A 130 -8.37 5.62 5.38
C MET A 130 -7.43 4.85 4.43
N VAL A 131 -7.84 4.64 3.18
CA VAL A 131 -7.16 3.75 2.23
C VAL A 131 -6.35 4.51 1.17
N GLY A 132 -6.57 5.82 1.05
CA GLY A 132 -5.84 6.74 0.16
C GLY A 132 -4.41 6.99 0.58
#